data_AF-A0A1I0CNA5-F1
#
_entry.id   AF-A0A1I0CNA5-F1
#
_cell.length_a   1.000
_cell.length_b   1.000
_cell.length_c   1.000
_cell.angle_alpha   90.00
_cell.angle_beta   90.00
_cell.angle_gamma   90.00
#
_symmetry.space_group_name_H-M   'P 1'
#
loop_
_entity.id
_entity.type
_entity.pdbx_description
1 polymer ?
#
loop_
_entity_poly.entity_id
_entity_poly.type
_entity_poly.pdbx_seq_one_letter_code
_entity_poly.pdbx_strand_id
1 'polypeptide(L)'
;MKKAERIEKFNEAKQEYYQIIKDLPDLTGSEKQIVWATDIRKEIVACLDKQLEGYFDVRRLTSSIVQLKIVNIMLVKERSAKFYIDNRYMLKKGIDIASEKYAFEFIKVPDDFDGDCIDYLTSFVREGMDIDEIERMLKIKRWGVK
;
A
#
# COMPACT_ATOMS: atom_id res chain seq x y z
N MET A 1 1.27 16.92 12.08
CA MET A 1 1.09 17.57 10.76
C MET A 1 -0.13 18.48 10.74
N LYS A 2 -0.04 19.64 10.10
CA LYS A 2 -1.20 20.54 9.90
C LYS A 2 -2.11 20.01 8.77
N LYS A 3 -3.35 20.52 8.66
CA LYS A 3 -4.30 20.09 7.61
C LYS A 3 -3.74 20.31 6.19
N ALA A 4 -3.16 21.47 5.91
CA ALA A 4 -2.63 21.81 4.59
C ALA A 4 -1.50 20.85 4.16
N GLU A 5 -0.55 20.61 5.07
CA GLU A 5 0.56 19.68 4.89
C GLU A 5 0.09 18.24 4.61
N ARG A 6 -0.97 17.77 5.31
CA ARG A 6 -1.56 16.45 5.03
C ARG A 6 -2.19 16.39 3.63
N ILE A 7 -2.80 17.47 3.14
CA ILE A 7 -3.39 17.51 1.79
C ILE A 7 -2.28 17.48 0.73
N GLU A 8 -1.20 18.23 0.95
CA GLU A 8 -0.03 18.23 0.09
C GLU A 8 0.60 16.83 0.01
N LYS A 9 0.88 16.19 1.15
CA LYS A 9 1.40 14.81 1.19
C LYS A 9 0.49 13.78 0.54
N PHE A 10 -0.83 13.95 0.64
CA PHE A 10 -1.77 13.10 -0.08
C PHE A 10 -1.69 13.30 -1.59
N ASN A 11 -1.61 14.55 -2.05
CA ASN A 11 -1.44 14.83 -3.47
C ASN A 11 -0.11 14.30 -4.00
N GLU A 12 0.98 14.43 -3.25
CA GLU A 12 2.28 13.82 -3.59
C GLU A 12 2.16 12.31 -3.77
N ALA A 13 1.61 11.60 -2.77
CA ALA A 13 1.43 10.15 -2.84
C ALA A 13 0.51 9.72 -4.00
N LYS A 14 -0.52 10.53 -4.31
CA LYS A 14 -1.41 10.34 -5.45
C LYS A 14 -0.73 10.55 -6.80
N GLN A 15 0.13 11.57 -6.92
CA GLN A 15 0.92 11.78 -8.14
C GLN A 15 1.96 10.67 -8.33
N GLU A 16 2.61 10.23 -7.25
CA GLU A 16 3.53 9.10 -7.26
C GLU A 16 2.82 7.83 -7.77
N TYR A 17 1.64 7.53 -7.22
CA TYR A 17 0.80 6.43 -7.69
C TYR A 17 0.53 6.50 -9.19
N TYR A 18 0.11 7.66 -9.70
CA TYR A 18 -0.15 7.83 -11.13
C TYR A 18 1.08 7.68 -12.02
N GLN A 19 2.28 7.96 -11.51
CA GLN A 19 3.51 7.65 -12.24
C GLN A 19 3.83 6.17 -12.22
N ILE A 20 3.65 5.49 -11.09
CA ILE A 20 3.89 4.05 -10.96
C ILE A 20 3.00 3.26 -11.92
N ILE A 21 1.71 3.59 -12.02
CA ILE A 21 0.79 2.80 -12.87
C ILE A 21 1.03 2.99 -14.37
N LYS A 22 1.69 4.08 -14.79
CA LYS A 22 2.07 4.30 -16.20
C LYS A 22 3.24 3.40 -16.63
N ASP A 23 4.11 3.07 -15.68
CA ASP A 23 5.32 2.29 -15.92
C ASP A 23 5.46 1.20 -14.84
N LEU A 24 4.50 0.28 -14.82
CA LEU A 24 4.52 -0.82 -13.87
C LEU A 24 5.66 -1.80 -14.19
N PRO A 25 6.42 -2.25 -13.19
CA PRO A 25 7.54 -3.15 -13.41
C PRO A 25 7.08 -4.49 -14.00
N ASP A 26 7.91 -5.08 -14.86
CA ASP A 26 7.63 -6.40 -15.42
C ASP A 26 7.53 -7.48 -14.34
N LEU A 27 6.52 -8.34 -14.51
CA LEU A 27 6.29 -9.51 -13.67
C LEU A 27 7.19 -10.67 -14.10
N THR A 28 7.57 -11.49 -13.13
CA THR A 28 8.41 -12.68 -13.26
C THR A 28 7.60 -13.92 -12.95
N GLY A 29 7.81 -14.99 -13.72
CA GLY A 29 7.04 -16.23 -13.64
C GLY A 29 6.94 -16.89 -15.01
N SER A 30 6.16 -17.97 -15.11
CA SER A 30 5.79 -18.51 -16.43
C SER A 30 4.87 -17.55 -17.19
N GLU A 31 4.84 -17.63 -18.51
CA GLU A 31 4.00 -16.78 -19.36
C GLU A 31 2.52 -16.79 -18.93
N LYS A 32 1.97 -17.98 -18.63
CA LYS A 32 0.60 -18.13 -18.12
C LYS A 32 0.39 -17.45 -16.76
N GLN A 33 1.37 -17.53 -15.87
CA GLN A 33 1.29 -16.86 -14.57
C GLN A 33 1.38 -15.34 -14.73
N ILE A 34 2.26 -14.85 -15.62
CA ILE A 34 2.42 -13.42 -15.88
C ILE A 34 1.12 -12.83 -16.42
N VAL A 35 0.46 -13.50 -17.38
CA VAL A 35 -0.83 -13.05 -17.92
C VAL A 35 -1.87 -12.94 -16.80
N TRP A 36 -2.05 -14.00 -16.01
CA TRP A 36 -3.04 -14.01 -14.93
C TRP A 36 -2.75 -12.97 -13.84
N ALA A 37 -1.49 -12.87 -13.41
CA ALA A 37 -1.07 -11.89 -12.41
C ALA A 37 -1.23 -10.45 -12.92
N THR A 38 -1.05 -10.22 -14.23
CA THR A 38 -1.28 -8.92 -14.86
C THR A 38 -2.76 -8.52 -14.77
N ASP A 39 -3.68 -9.45 -15.00
CA ASP A 39 -5.11 -9.17 -14.88
C ASP A 39 -5.49 -8.82 -13.43
N ILE A 40 -4.97 -9.58 -12.45
CA ILE A 40 -5.16 -9.26 -11.03
C ILE A 40 -4.60 -7.87 -10.69
N ARG A 41 -3.39 -7.54 -11.18
CA ARG A 41 -2.76 -6.24 -10.95
C ARG A 41 -3.58 -5.08 -11.54
N LYS A 42 -4.19 -5.29 -12.71
CA LYS A 42 -5.11 -4.30 -13.33
C LYS A 42 -6.38 -4.10 -12.51
N GLU A 43 -6.95 -5.16 -11.95
CA GLU A 43 -8.12 -5.03 -11.07
C GLU A 43 -7.81 -4.19 -9.83
N ILE A 44 -6.63 -4.36 -9.23
CA ILE A 44 -6.17 -3.54 -8.08
C ILE A 44 -6.07 -2.06 -8.47
N VAL A 45 -5.42 -1.76 -9.60
CA VAL A 45 -5.28 -0.39 -10.11
C VAL A 45 -6.65 0.23 -10.34
N ALA A 46 -7.57 -0.49 -10.99
CA ALA A 46 -8.93 0.01 -11.22
C ALA A 46 -9.70 0.27 -9.91
N CYS A 47 -9.53 -0.58 -8.89
CA CYS A 47 -10.11 -0.34 -7.56
C CYS A 47 -9.56 0.93 -6.91
N LEU A 48 -8.24 1.13 -6.95
CA LEU A 48 -7.59 2.29 -6.35
C LEU A 48 -7.92 3.58 -7.12
N ASP A 49 -7.97 3.55 -8.44
CA ASP A 49 -8.42 4.69 -9.26
C ASP A 49 -9.82 5.15 -8.83
N LYS A 50 -10.77 4.21 -8.75
CA LYS A 50 -12.13 4.50 -8.30
C LYS A 50 -12.17 5.07 -6.88
N GLN A 51 -11.31 4.60 -5.98
CA GLN A 51 -11.21 5.13 -4.62
C GLN A 51 -10.66 6.56 -4.61
N LEU A 52 -9.66 6.86 -5.44
CA LEU A 52 -9.02 8.17 -5.52
C LEU A 52 -9.87 9.22 -6.27
N GLU A 53 -10.84 8.78 -7.06
CA GLU A 53 -11.90 9.61 -7.66
C GLU A 53 -13.06 9.88 -6.68
N GLY A 54 -13.21 9.04 -5.66
CA GLY A 54 -14.28 9.10 -4.67
C GLY A 54 -14.16 10.24 -3.65
N TYR A 55 -15.14 10.28 -2.73
CA TYR A 55 -15.22 11.32 -1.71
C TYR A 55 -14.02 11.29 -0.74
N PHE A 56 -13.45 12.47 -0.49
CA PHE A 56 -12.27 12.67 0.34
C PHE A 56 -12.64 13.00 1.80
N ASP A 57 -12.53 12.03 2.72
CA ASP A 57 -12.71 12.29 4.16
C ASP A 57 -11.41 12.83 4.78
N VAL A 58 -11.39 14.13 5.06
CA VAL A 58 -10.27 14.84 5.69
C VAL A 58 -9.85 14.20 7.04
N ARG A 59 -10.77 13.55 7.77
CA ARG A 59 -10.46 12.89 9.05
C ARG A 59 -9.60 11.65 8.86
N ARG A 60 -9.70 10.99 7.71
CA ARG A 60 -8.93 9.79 7.34
C ARG A 60 -7.68 10.10 6.54
N LEU A 61 -7.39 11.38 6.32
CA LEU A 61 -6.33 11.80 5.40
C LEU A 61 -4.97 11.17 5.71
N THR A 62 -4.55 11.14 6.97
CA THR A 62 -3.27 10.49 7.33
C THR A 62 -3.29 9.00 6.97
N SER A 63 -4.32 8.27 7.38
CA SER A 63 -4.47 6.84 7.06
C SER A 63 -4.52 6.58 5.55
N SER A 64 -5.17 7.46 4.78
CA SER A 64 -5.20 7.37 3.32
C SER A 64 -3.83 7.59 2.68
N ILE A 65 -2.99 8.50 3.22
CA ILE A 65 -1.62 8.67 2.73
C ILE A 65 -0.78 7.43 3.04
N VAL A 66 -0.88 6.90 4.27
CA VAL A 66 -0.20 5.68 4.72
C VAL A 66 -0.55 4.50 3.81
N GLN A 67 -1.84 4.26 3.60
CA GLN A 67 -2.33 3.23 2.70
C GLN A 67 -1.79 3.40 1.28
N LEU A 68 -1.87 4.60 0.72
CA LEU A 68 -1.42 4.85 -0.64
C LEU A 68 0.09 4.61 -0.80
N LYS A 69 0.89 5.02 0.20
CA LYS A 69 2.33 4.71 0.26
C LYS A 69 2.58 3.19 0.30
N ILE A 70 1.84 2.45 1.11
CA ILE A 70 1.94 0.97 1.17
C ILE A 70 1.66 0.36 -0.21
N VAL A 71 0.59 0.79 -0.87
CA VAL A 71 0.23 0.27 -2.20
C VAL A 71 1.29 0.62 -3.25
N ASN A 72 1.79 1.86 -3.26
CA ASN A 72 2.86 2.28 -4.16
C ASN A 72 4.09 1.38 -4.01
N ILE A 73 4.49 1.10 -2.77
CA ILE A 73 5.60 0.20 -2.46
C ILE A 73 5.32 -1.22 -2.95
N MET A 74 4.12 -1.75 -2.71
CA MET A 74 3.72 -3.07 -3.19
C MET A 74 3.79 -3.17 -4.71
N LEU A 75 3.23 -2.19 -5.44
CA LEU A 75 3.21 -2.19 -6.91
C LEU A 75 4.61 -2.11 -7.53
N VAL A 76 5.54 -1.42 -6.88
CA VAL A 76 6.93 -1.27 -7.34
C VAL A 76 7.77 -2.50 -7.00
N LYS A 77 7.63 -3.05 -5.79
CA LYS A 77 8.50 -4.14 -5.30
C LYS A 77 8.03 -5.52 -5.74
N GLU A 78 6.73 -5.75 -5.76
CA GLU A 78 6.19 -7.09 -6.02
C GLU A 78 6.17 -7.39 -7.51
N ARG A 79 7.26 -8.01 -7.95
CA ARG A 79 7.46 -8.43 -9.34
C ARG A 79 7.15 -9.90 -9.57
N SER A 80 6.72 -10.64 -8.55
CA SER A 80 6.42 -12.06 -8.71
C SER A 80 4.97 -12.27 -9.14
N ALA A 81 4.75 -12.97 -10.26
CA ALA A 81 3.40 -13.40 -10.62
C ALA A 81 2.76 -14.27 -9.54
N LYS A 82 3.57 -15.06 -8.81
CA LYS A 82 3.12 -15.89 -7.70
C LYS A 82 2.52 -15.04 -6.56
N PHE A 83 3.13 -13.89 -6.23
CA PHE A 83 2.61 -13.00 -5.18
C PHE A 83 1.15 -12.61 -5.46
N TYR A 84 0.88 -12.09 -6.67
CA TYR A 84 -0.46 -11.65 -7.04
C TYR A 84 -1.46 -12.83 -7.08
N ILE A 85 -1.03 -13.97 -7.61
CA ILE A 85 -1.90 -15.16 -7.69
C ILE A 85 -2.22 -15.68 -6.29
N ASP A 86 -1.24 -15.84 -5.41
CA ASP A 86 -1.45 -16.37 -4.05
C ASP A 86 -2.34 -15.43 -3.22
N ASN A 87 -2.18 -14.12 -3.40
CA ASN A 87 -2.95 -13.10 -2.67
C ASN A 87 -4.24 -12.65 -3.38
N ARG A 88 -4.59 -13.23 -4.53
CA ARG A 88 -5.69 -12.79 -5.41
C ARG A 88 -7.03 -12.57 -4.70
N TYR A 89 -7.39 -13.44 -3.76
CA TYR A 89 -8.66 -13.32 -3.05
C TYR A 89 -8.69 -12.10 -2.14
N MET A 90 -7.57 -11.77 -1.50
CA MET A 90 -7.45 -10.60 -0.65
C MET A 90 -7.41 -9.32 -1.47
N LEU A 91 -6.65 -9.34 -2.57
CA LEU A 91 -6.57 -8.23 -3.52
C LEU A 91 -7.94 -7.89 -4.12
N LYS A 92 -8.81 -8.88 -4.34
CA LYS A 92 -10.19 -8.70 -4.81
C LYS A 92 -11.16 -8.14 -3.76
N LYS A 93 -10.83 -8.21 -2.46
CA LYS A 93 -11.70 -7.70 -1.39
C LYS A 93 -11.60 -6.18 -1.20
N GLY A 94 -10.58 -5.55 -1.75
CA GLY A 94 -10.38 -4.11 -1.70
C GLY A 94 -8.95 -3.73 -1.33
N ILE A 95 -8.60 -2.47 -1.62
CA ILE A 95 -7.23 -1.98 -1.42
C ILE A 95 -6.87 -1.88 0.07
N ASP A 96 -7.85 -1.60 0.94
CA ASP A 96 -7.67 -1.56 2.39
C ASP A 96 -7.11 -2.89 2.90
N ILE A 97 -7.75 -3.99 2.52
CA ILE A 97 -7.36 -5.34 2.93
C ILE A 97 -6.02 -5.74 2.30
N ALA A 98 -5.80 -5.37 1.04
CA ALA A 98 -4.55 -5.67 0.34
C ALA A 98 -3.34 -4.96 0.98
N SER A 99 -3.48 -3.65 1.23
CA SER A 99 -2.44 -2.83 1.85
C SER A 99 -2.16 -3.25 3.29
N GLU A 100 -3.20 -3.51 4.07
CA GLU A 100 -3.08 -4.04 5.43
C GLU A 100 -2.29 -5.35 5.46
N LYS A 101 -2.70 -6.32 4.64
CA LYS A 101 -2.05 -7.63 4.60
C LYS A 101 -0.59 -7.53 4.15
N TYR A 102 -0.31 -6.69 3.17
CA TYR A 102 1.05 -6.46 2.69
C TYR A 102 1.91 -5.82 3.80
N ALA A 103 1.42 -4.79 4.47
CA ALA A 103 2.15 -4.14 5.57
C ALA A 103 2.48 -5.12 6.72
N PHE A 104 1.55 -6.03 7.04
CA PHE A 104 1.73 -7.05 8.08
C PHE A 104 2.89 -8.02 7.78
N GLU A 105 3.31 -8.18 6.53
CA GLU A 105 4.48 -9.02 6.20
C GLU A 105 5.83 -8.37 6.58
N PHE A 106 5.84 -7.06 6.82
CA PHE A 106 7.05 -6.29 7.11
C PHE A 106 7.06 -5.70 8.52
N ILE A 107 5.89 -5.52 9.13
CA ILE A 107 5.73 -4.82 10.41
C ILE A 107 4.94 -5.69 11.36
N LYS A 108 5.47 -5.84 12.59
CA LYS A 108 4.75 -6.47 13.69
C LYS A 108 4.04 -5.39 14.50
N VAL A 109 2.71 -5.46 14.52
CA VAL A 109 1.87 -4.68 15.43
C VAL A 109 2.04 -5.25 16.84
N PRO A 110 2.25 -4.42 17.88
CA PRO A 110 2.27 -4.87 19.27
C PRO A 110 0.97 -5.58 19.63
N ASP A 111 1.06 -6.66 20.42
CA ASP A 111 -0.12 -7.48 20.77
C ASP A 111 -1.16 -6.69 21.60
N ASP A 112 -0.75 -5.58 22.21
CA ASP A 112 -1.56 -4.64 23.00
C ASP A 112 -2.07 -3.42 22.19
N PHE A 113 -1.74 -3.32 20.90
CA PHE A 113 -2.24 -2.25 20.04
C PHE A 113 -3.64 -2.61 19.51
N ASP A 114 -4.64 -1.83 19.92
CA ASP A 114 -6.04 -1.99 19.53
C ASP A 114 -6.32 -1.34 18.17
N GLY A 115 -5.75 -1.93 17.11
CA GLY A 115 -5.89 -1.44 15.73
C GLY A 115 -5.19 -2.33 14.71
N ASP A 116 -5.33 -1.98 13.43
CA ASP A 116 -4.67 -2.66 12.31
C ASP A 116 -3.27 -2.06 12.02
N CYS A 117 -2.50 -2.67 11.10
CA CYS A 117 -1.17 -2.17 10.72
C CYS A 117 -1.24 -0.73 10.20
N ILE A 118 -2.27 -0.38 9.44
CA ILE A 118 -2.45 0.98 8.91
C ILE A 118 -2.67 1.98 10.05
N ASP A 119 -3.49 1.65 11.05
CA ASP A 119 -3.73 2.48 12.23
C ASP A 119 -2.47 2.61 13.09
N TYR A 120 -1.70 1.51 13.22
CA TYR A 120 -0.40 1.51 13.90
C TYR A 120 0.62 2.42 13.22
N LEU A 121 0.78 2.30 11.90
CA LEU A 121 1.64 3.20 11.13
C LEU A 121 1.15 4.65 11.17
N THR A 122 -0.17 4.85 11.16
CA THR A 122 -0.80 6.16 11.25
C THR A 122 -0.52 6.82 12.60
N SER A 123 -0.46 6.07 13.71
CA SER A 123 -0.19 6.63 15.03
C SER A 123 1.20 7.27 15.09
N PHE A 124 2.22 6.62 14.51
CA PHE A 124 3.57 7.18 14.44
C PHE A 124 3.62 8.50 13.69
N VAL A 125 2.93 8.60 12.54
CA VAL A 125 2.87 9.86 11.78
C VAL A 125 2.15 10.95 12.59
N ARG A 126 1.12 10.59 13.36
CA ARG A 126 0.42 11.52 14.25
C ARG A 126 1.32 12.00 15.40
N GLU A 127 2.21 11.14 15.88
CA GLU A 127 3.21 11.43 16.92
C GLU A 127 4.43 12.21 16.39
N GLY A 128 4.51 12.46 15.08
CA GLY A 128 5.53 13.31 14.47
C GLY A 128 6.58 12.57 13.66
N MET A 129 6.42 11.26 13.41
CA MET A 129 7.21 10.53 12.43
C MET A 129 6.99 11.13 11.03
N ASP A 130 8.07 11.28 10.26
CA ASP A 130 7.97 11.62 8.84
C ASP A 130 7.26 10.49 8.10
N ILE A 131 6.31 10.82 7.22
CA ILE A 131 5.55 9.82 6.47
C ILE A 131 6.43 9.02 5.52
N ASP A 132 7.54 9.60 5.06
CA ASP A 132 8.51 8.89 4.22
C ASP A 132 9.32 7.84 5.04
N GLU A 133 9.24 7.88 6.37
CA GLU A 133 9.76 6.81 7.24
C GLU A 133 9.02 5.49 7.07
N ILE A 134 7.73 5.54 6.71
CA ILE A 134 6.93 4.33 6.49
C ILE A 134 7.57 3.48 5.38
N GLU A 135 8.07 4.13 4.34
CA GLU A 135 8.77 3.43 3.28
C GLU A 135 10.05 2.76 3.80
N ARG A 136 10.79 3.40 4.71
CA ARG A 136 11.94 2.77 5.38
C ARG A 136 11.53 1.57 6.22
N MET A 137 10.45 1.67 6.99
CA MET A 137 9.91 0.57 7.80
C MET A 137 9.49 -0.63 6.94
N LEU A 138 8.91 -0.37 5.77
CA LEU A 138 8.50 -1.41 4.80
C LEU A 138 9.64 -1.86 3.87
N LYS A 139 10.82 -1.23 3.91
CA LYS A 139 12.04 -1.62 3.18
C LYS A 139 12.99 -2.46 4.03
N ILE A 140 13.06 -2.17 5.33
CA ILE A 140 13.87 -2.93 6.27
C ILE A 140 13.02 -4.11 6.72
N LYS A 141 13.27 -5.31 6.18
CA LYS A 141 12.71 -6.55 6.72
C LYS A 141 13.25 -6.74 8.14
N ARG A 142 12.61 -6.11 9.12
CA ARG A 142 12.93 -6.34 10.53
C ARG A 142 12.03 -7.49 10.98
N TRP A 143 12.71 -8.52 11.48
CA TRP A 143 12.18 -9.76 12.06
C TRP A 143 12.07 -10.92 11.07
N GLY A 144 13.04 -11.83 11.22
CA GLY A 144 13.04 -13.13 10.58
C GLY A 144 12.01 -14.05 11.22
N VAL A 145 11.19 -14.64 10.38
CA VAL A 145 10.76 -16.02 10.56
C VAL A 145 11.30 -16.75 9.34
N LYS A 146 12.26 -17.65 9.60
CA LYS A 146 12.66 -18.71 8.67
C LYS A 146 11.57 -19.76 8.62
#